data_AF-A0A661IX72-F1
#
_entry.id   AF-A0A661IX72-F1
#
_cell.length_a   1.000
_cell.length_b   1.000
_cell.length_c   1.000
_cell.angle_alpha   90.00
_cell.angle_beta   90.00
_cell.angle_gamma   90.00
#
_symmetry.space_group_name_H-M   'P 1'
#
loop_
_entity.id
_entity.type
_entity.pdbx_description
1 polymer ?
#
loop_
_entity_poly.entity_id
_entity_poly.type
_entity_poly.pdbx_seq_one_letter_code
_entity_poly.pdbx_strand_id
1 'polypeptide(L)' 'CPYGAIEEKETPWKKVVAHVVETVCGGCGLCTATCPTGAIQLQNFTDQQILREVEGLGLGWQRESAA' A
#
# COMPACT_ATOMS: atom_id res chain seq x y z
N CYS A 1 12.46 4.69 -1.56
CA CYS A 1 12.53 3.45 -2.36
C CYS A 1 14.00 3.17 -2.69
N PRO A 2 14.57 2.02 -2.34
CA PRO A 2 15.98 1.71 -2.66
C PRO A 2 16.24 1.66 -4.18
N TYR A 3 15.21 1.42 -4.98
CA TYR A 3 15.28 1.38 -6.44
C TYR A 3 14.99 2.75 -7.11
N GLY A 4 14.72 3.80 -6.33
CA GLY A 4 14.35 5.11 -6.89
C GLY A 4 12.98 5.14 -7.60
N ALA A 5 12.14 4.12 -7.43
CA ALA A 5 10.88 3.96 -8.18
C ALA A 5 9.74 4.95 -7.81
N ILE A 6 9.95 5.90 -6.90
CA ILE A 6 8.90 6.83 -6.44
C ILE A 6 9.25 8.24 -6.92
N GLU A 7 8.37 8.84 -7.71
CA GLU A 7 8.51 10.19 -8.25
C GLU A 7 7.29 11.07 -7.88
N GLU A 8 7.44 12.38 -7.96
CA GLU A 8 6.34 13.32 -7.80
C GLU A 8 5.69 13.63 -9.16
N LYS A 9 4.36 13.63 -9.20
CA LYS A 9 3.58 13.95 -10.41
C LYS A 9 2.51 14.97 -10.10
N GLU A 10 2.35 15.97 -10.97
CA GLU A 10 1.26 16.93 -10.85
C GLU A 10 -0.01 16.37 -11.51
N THR A 11 -1.11 16.43 -10.76
CA THR A 11 -2.44 16.05 -11.26
C THR A 11 -3.11 17.22 -11.99
N PRO A 12 -4.16 16.99 -12.80
CA PRO A 12 -4.91 18.06 -13.46
C PRO A 12 -5.48 19.14 -12.51
N TRP A 13 -5.58 18.84 -11.21
CA TRP A 13 -6.07 19.75 -10.18
C TRP A 13 -4.97 20.49 -9.43
N LYS A 14 -3.75 20.57 -9.98
CA LYS A 14 -2.57 21.22 -9.37
C LYS A 14 -2.19 20.65 -7.99
N LYS A 15 -2.45 19.36 -7.78
CA LYS A 15 -1.96 18.63 -6.61
C LYS A 15 -0.77 17.77 -7.01
N VAL A 16 0.30 17.85 -6.22
CA VAL A 16 1.46 16.95 -6.32
C VAL A 16 1.12 15.65 -5.60
N VAL A 17 1.32 14.53 -6.29
CA VAL A 17 1.10 13.18 -5.75
C VAL A 17 2.32 12.32 -5.99
N ALA A 18 2.55 11.33 -5.13
CA ALA A 18 3.55 10.30 -5.40
C ALA A 18 3.06 9.36 -6.51
N HIS A 19 3.93 9.04 -7.46
CA HIS A 19 3.70 8.11 -8.55
C HIS A 19 4.80 7.04 -8.54
N VAL A 20 4.43 5.80 -8.87
CA VAL A 20 5.35 4.66 -8.93
C VAL A 20 5.73 4.43 -10.38
N VAL A 21 7.03 4.41 -10.66
CA VAL A 21 7.55 3.98 -11.96
C VAL A 21 7.66 2.46 -11.96
N GLU A 22 6.63 1.80 -12.52
CA GLU A 22 6.48 0.33 -12.44
C GLU A 22 7.66 -0.43 -13.04
N THR A 23 8.28 0.09 -14.10
CA THR A 23 9.39 -0.56 -14.82
C THR A 23 10.66 -0.74 -13.98
N VAL A 24 10.82 0.03 -12.90
CA VAL A 24 11.98 -0.06 -11.98
C VAL A 24 11.57 -0.53 -10.58
N CYS A 25 10.28 -0.83 -10.36
CA CYS A 25 9.78 -1.27 -9.08
C CYS A 25 10.16 -2.73 -8.80
N GLY A 26 10.98 -2.98 -7.78
CA GLY A 26 11.35 -4.33 -7.34
C GLY A 26 10.33 -5.04 -6.44
N GLY A 27 9.16 -4.44 -6.18
CA GLY A 27 8.08 -5.10 -5.42
C GLY A 27 8.32 -5.30 -3.91
N CYS A 28 9.24 -4.56 -3.28
CA CYS A 28 9.61 -4.77 -1.87
C CYS A 28 8.55 -4.37 -0.82
N GLY A 29 7.50 -3.61 -1.18
CA GLY A 29 6.44 -3.20 -0.26
C GLY A 29 6.78 -2.12 0.77
N LEU A 30 8.00 -1.57 0.80
CA LEU A 30 8.35 -0.53 1.79
C LEU A 30 7.45 0.71 1.67
N CYS A 31 7.18 1.17 0.45
CA CYS A 31 6.34 2.34 0.22
C CYS A 31 4.90 2.15 0.69
N THR A 32 4.35 0.94 0.59
CA THR A 32 2.98 0.63 1.05
C THR A 32 2.91 0.59 2.56
N ALA A 33 3.91 -0.01 3.23
CA ALA A 33 3.98 -0.04 4.68
C ALA A 33 4.20 1.35 5.32
N THR A 34 4.92 2.25 4.65
CA THR A 34 5.25 3.58 5.21
C THR A 34 4.28 4.69 4.82
N CYS A 35 3.37 4.46 3.86
CA CYS A 35 2.49 5.50 3.37
C CYS A 35 1.49 5.93 4.46
N PRO A 36 1.54 7.17 4.98
CA PRO A 36 0.69 7.57 6.10
C PRO A 36 -0.79 7.66 5.71
N THR A 37 -1.07 7.86 4.42
CA THR A 37 -2.44 7.97 3.88
C THR A 37 -2.98 6.64 3.35
N GLY A 38 -2.18 5.57 3.31
CA GLY A 38 -2.57 4.30 2.71
C GLY A 38 -2.91 4.38 1.22
N ALA A 39 -2.35 5.35 0.49
CA ALA A 39 -2.74 5.65 -0.89
C ALA A 39 -2.14 4.70 -1.95
N ILE A 40 -1.21 3.83 -1.55
CA ILE A 40 -0.45 2.95 -2.44
C ILE A 40 -0.56 1.52 -1.92
N GLN A 41 -0.79 0.57 -2.84
CA GLN A 41 -0.84 -0.86 -2.54
C GLN A 41 0.09 -1.65 -3.45
N LEU A 42 0.58 -2.79 -2.95
CA LEU A 42 1.44 -3.69 -3.69
C LEU A 42 0.54 -4.68 -4.45
N GLN A 43 0.77 -4.81 -5.76
CA GLN A 43 0.02 -5.77 -6.57
C GLN A 43 0.19 -7.19 -6.02
N ASN A 44 -0.91 -7.94 -5.96
CA ASN A 44 -1.00 -9.29 -5.38
C ASN A 44 -0.75 -9.40 -3.86
N PHE A 45 -0.50 -8.29 -3.19
CA PHE A 45 -0.37 -8.19 -1.73
C PHE A 45 -1.12 -6.96 -1.22
N THR A 46 -2.34 -6.76 -1.72
CA THR A 46 -3.21 -5.67 -1.24
C THR A 46 -3.59 -5.91 0.21
N ASP A 47 -3.93 -4.84 0.93
CA ASP A 47 -4.29 -4.94 2.36
C ASP A 47 -5.44 -5.93 2.57
N GLN A 48 -6.41 -5.95 1.66
CA GLN A 48 -7.54 -6.90 1.70
C GLN A 48 -7.11 -8.35 1.49
N GLN A 49 -6.12 -8.61 0.63
CA GLN A 49 -5.59 -9.96 0.44
C GLN A 49 -4.85 -10.42 1.70
N ILE A 50 -3.99 -9.57 2.26
CA ILE A 50 -3.25 -9.86 3.50
C ILE A 50 -4.23 -10.08 4.67
N LEU A 51 -5.22 -9.21 4.83
CA LEU A 51 -6.23 -9.35 5.89
C LEU A 51 -7.01 -10.65 5.77
N ARG A 52 -7.41 -11.05 4.56
CA ARG A 52 -8.10 -12.33 4.34
C ARG A 52 -7.22 -13.53 4.68
N GLU A 53 -5.93 -13.45 4.40
CA GLU A 53 -4.98 -14.50 4.79
C GLU A 53 -4.87 -14.61 6.31
N VAL A 54 -4.74 -13.47 7.02
CA VAL A 54 -4.71 -13.40 8.48
C VAL A 54 -6.02 -13.91 9.11
N GLU A 55 -7.17 -13.54 8.54
CA GLU A 55 -8.49 -14.03 8.94
C GLU A 55 -8.62 -15.56 8.75
N GLY A 56 -8.12 -16.09 7.63
CA GLY A 56 -8.10 -17.54 7.38
C GLY A 56 -7.27 -18.33 8.38
N LEU A 57 -6.26 -17.69 8.99
CA LEU A 57 -5.46 -18.26 10.08
C LEU A 57 -6.13 -18.14 11.47
N GLY A 58 -7.30 -17.51 11.56
CA GLY A 58 -7.97 -17.25 12.84
C GLY A 58 -7.27 -16.18 13.69
N LEU A 59 -6.36 -15.40 13.09
CA LEU A 59 -5.58 -14.35 13.74
C LEU A 59 -6.16 -12.94 13.51
N GLY A 60 -7.35 -12.87 12.90
CA GLY A 60 -8.09 -11.62 12.72
C GLY A 60 -8.48 -11.04 14.08
N TRP A 61 -8.07 -9.80 14.35
CA TRP A 61 -8.57 -9.01 15.48
C TRP A 61 -10.11 -9.01 15.42
N GLN A 62 -10.73 -9.78 16.33
CA GLN A 62 -12.18 -9.90 16.42
C GLN A 62 -12.79 -8.50 16.50
N ARG A 63 -13.73 -8.21 15.58
CA ARG A 63 -14.61 -7.05 15.58
C ARG A 63 -15.62 -7.11 16.75
N GLU A 64 -15.14 -7.35 17.98
CA GLU A 64 -15.95 -7.38 19.20
C GLU A 64 -15.21 -6.68 20.33
N SER A 65 -15.18 -5.35 20.29
CA SER A 65 -15.20 -4.50 21.49
C SER A 65 -15.68 -3.11 21.08
N ALA A 66 -16.90 -2.78 21.51
CA ALA A 66 -17.63 -1.52 21.38
C ALA A 66 -18.49 -1.33 20.10
N ALA A 67 -19.55 -2.14 20.00
CA ALA A 67 -20.88 -1.56 20.01
C ALA A 67 -21.28 -1.26 21.46
#